data_AF-I8U3A9-F1
#
_entry.id   AF-I8U3A9-F1
#
_cell.length_a   1.000
_cell.length_b   1.000
_cell.length_c   1.000
_cell.angle_alpha   90.00
_cell.angle_beta   90.00
_cell.angle_gamma   90.00
#
_symmetry.space_group_name_H-M   'P 1'
#
loop_
_entity.id
_entity.type
_entity.pdbx_description
1 polymer ?
#
loop_
_entity_poly.entity_id
_entity_poly.type
_entity_poly.pdbx_seq_one_letter_code
_entity_poly.pdbx_strand_id
1 'polypeptide(L)'
;MNHCQMLGYHREITYRSDNTGNSKNMRRLFWTTYVFEKHMSLYFGRASSMQDFDIDAQYPAITRDPAVRPWDESFVMGIRLAKLQGEIYDKLYSAEAAKSSHPERMRRVHGLALDIQQWYAEFKEVSKRIIPDHECVLVTVIPPCSACGELSSQCFRVARLSLQSHLRCFGNFQTSGFHTKADYANWVLLFSSFTPFIVIFLHAIAATSSDDIQLLNEVVESLHRLRIHFPGLKILVLSF
;
A
#
# COMPACT_ATOMS: atom_id res chain seq x y z
N MET A 1 -4.06 -3.96 -15.71
CA MET A 1 -2.69 -3.95 -15.15
C MET A 1 -1.61 -4.36 -16.14
N ASN A 2 -1.89 -5.23 -17.13
CA ASN A 2 -0.88 -5.69 -18.12
C ASN A 2 -0.34 -4.61 -19.06
N HIS A 3 -0.95 -3.41 -19.13
CA HIS A 3 -0.53 -2.37 -20.07
C HIS A 3 0.91 -1.89 -19.82
N CYS A 4 1.34 -1.72 -18.56
CA CYS A 4 2.73 -1.35 -18.26
C CYS A 4 3.72 -2.46 -18.64
N GLN A 5 3.33 -3.73 -18.53
CA GLN A 5 4.16 -4.86 -18.97
C GLN A 5 4.26 -4.92 -20.49
N MET A 6 3.14 -4.74 -21.21
CA MET A 6 3.11 -4.68 -22.68
C MET A 6 3.96 -3.54 -23.24
N LEU A 7 3.99 -2.39 -22.55
CA LEU A 7 4.86 -1.26 -22.89
C LEU A 7 6.33 -1.47 -22.46
N GLY A 8 6.67 -2.62 -21.88
CA GLY A 8 8.04 -2.94 -21.47
C GLY A 8 8.53 -2.19 -20.23
N TYR A 9 7.67 -1.53 -19.47
CA TYR A 9 8.12 -0.71 -18.32
C TYR A 9 8.70 -1.55 -17.18
N HIS A 10 8.40 -2.84 -17.12
CA HIS A 10 9.06 -3.77 -16.20
C HIS A 10 10.55 -4.01 -16.54
N ARG A 11 11.03 -3.53 -17.70
CA ARG A 11 12.39 -3.74 -18.17
C ARG A 11 13.23 -2.46 -18.12
N GLU A 12 14.46 -2.59 -17.60
CA GLU A 12 15.41 -1.48 -17.45
C GLU A 12 15.84 -0.90 -18.81
N ILE A 13 15.90 -1.75 -19.84
CA ILE A 13 16.27 -1.35 -21.20
C ILE A 13 15.35 -0.25 -21.74
N THR A 14 14.06 -0.31 -21.42
CA THR A 14 13.03 0.65 -21.87
C THR A 14 13.34 2.07 -21.43
N TYR A 15 13.90 2.24 -20.23
CA TYR A 15 14.27 3.56 -19.70
C TYR A 15 15.60 4.05 -20.27
N ARG A 16 16.53 3.15 -20.57
CA ARG A 16 17.82 3.52 -21.17
C ARG A 16 17.67 3.97 -22.62
N SER A 17 16.69 3.41 -23.33
CA SER A 17 16.38 3.74 -24.72
C SER A 17 15.41 4.92 -24.88
N ASP A 18 14.82 5.43 -23.79
CA ASP A 18 13.83 6.49 -23.86
C ASP A 18 14.48 7.86 -24.10
N ASN A 19 14.15 8.46 -25.24
CA ASN A 19 14.63 9.78 -25.64
C ASN A 19 13.62 10.90 -25.38
N THR A 20 12.44 10.58 -24.80
CA THR A 20 11.36 11.57 -24.60
C THR A 20 11.53 12.41 -23.34
N GLY A 21 12.48 12.06 -22.47
CA GLY A 21 12.70 12.68 -21.16
C GLY A 21 11.70 12.22 -20.09
N ASN A 22 10.77 11.30 -20.41
CA ASN A 22 9.71 10.85 -19.51
C ASN A 22 10.06 9.61 -18.70
N SER A 23 11.24 9.02 -18.87
CA SER A 23 11.74 7.84 -18.17
C SER A 23 11.43 7.80 -16.68
N LYS A 24 11.59 8.92 -15.97
CA LYS A 24 11.29 9.02 -14.53
C LYS A 24 9.81 8.77 -14.23
N ASN A 25 8.92 9.37 -15.01
CA ASN A 25 7.48 9.24 -14.85
C ASN A 25 6.99 7.84 -15.24
N MET A 26 7.52 7.29 -16.33
CA MET A 26 7.23 5.91 -16.75
C MET A 26 7.64 4.91 -15.66
N ARG A 27 8.81 5.11 -15.04
CA ARG A 27 9.29 4.28 -13.94
C ARG A 27 8.41 4.38 -12.70
N ARG A 28 8.05 5.60 -12.29
CA ARG A 28 7.11 5.79 -11.18
C ARG A 28 5.77 5.13 -11.47
N LEU A 29 5.22 5.29 -12.67
CA LEU A 29 3.95 4.68 -13.08
C LEU A 29 3.96 3.16 -12.99
N PHE A 30 5.04 2.51 -13.48
CA PHE A 30 5.20 1.07 -13.37
C PHE A 30 5.19 0.62 -11.91
N TRP A 31 6.02 1.23 -11.06
CA TRP A 31 6.12 0.85 -9.65
C TRP A 31 4.85 1.14 -8.85
N THR A 32 4.14 2.23 -9.14
CA THR A 32 2.82 2.49 -8.56
C THR A 32 1.85 1.37 -8.94
N THR A 33 1.79 1.00 -10.23
CA THR A 33 0.93 -0.09 -10.71
C THR A 33 1.30 -1.43 -10.06
N TYR A 34 2.59 -1.70 -9.91
CA TYR A 34 3.12 -2.89 -9.24
C TYR A 34 2.68 -3.00 -7.78
N VAL A 35 2.84 -1.92 -7.00
CA VAL A 35 2.42 -1.90 -5.59
C VAL A 35 0.93 -2.18 -5.46
N PHE A 36 0.12 -1.51 -6.27
CA PHE A 36 -1.32 -1.72 -6.30
C PHE A 36 -1.69 -3.16 -6.66
N GLU A 37 -1.08 -3.73 -7.70
CA GLU A 37 -1.39 -5.07 -8.15
C GLU A 37 -1.06 -6.11 -7.09
N LYS A 38 0.14 -6.05 -6.47
CA LYS A 38 0.56 -6.97 -5.40
C LYS A 38 -0.36 -6.89 -4.19
N HIS A 39 -0.69 -5.67 -3.77
CA HIS A 39 -1.60 -5.46 -2.64
C HIS A 39 -2.98 -6.07 -2.91
N MET A 40 -3.56 -5.83 -4.10
CA MET A 40 -4.87 -6.39 -4.47
C MET A 40 -4.82 -7.91 -4.68
N SER A 41 -3.73 -8.45 -5.22
CA SER A 41 -3.58 -9.88 -5.44
C SER A 41 -3.51 -10.65 -4.13
N LEU A 42 -2.71 -10.17 -3.17
CA LEU A 42 -2.71 -10.74 -1.82
C LEU A 42 -4.09 -10.60 -1.15
N TYR A 43 -4.71 -9.42 -1.26
CA TYR A 43 -6.03 -9.16 -0.66
C TYR A 43 -7.13 -10.10 -1.17
N PHE A 44 -7.16 -10.37 -2.47
CA PHE A 44 -8.11 -11.30 -3.08
C PHE A 44 -7.67 -12.77 -3.00
N GLY A 45 -6.53 -13.08 -2.36
CA GLY A 45 -6.03 -14.44 -2.26
C GLY A 45 -5.68 -15.08 -3.60
N ARG A 46 -5.23 -14.28 -4.58
CA ARG A 46 -4.84 -14.74 -5.92
C ARG A 46 -3.37 -14.46 -6.21
N ALA A 47 -2.79 -15.25 -7.12
CA ALA A 47 -1.44 -15.01 -7.59
C ALA A 47 -1.35 -13.66 -8.30
N SER A 48 -0.25 -12.95 -8.06
CA SER A 48 0.08 -11.72 -8.77
C SER A 48 0.35 -12.00 -10.24
N SER A 49 -0.13 -11.13 -11.14
CA SER A 49 0.24 -11.20 -12.56
C SER A 49 1.62 -10.58 -12.84
N MET A 50 2.20 -9.86 -11.87
CA MET A 50 3.51 -9.24 -11.96
C MET A 50 4.53 -10.08 -11.20
N GLN A 51 5.18 -10.99 -11.92
CA GLN A 51 6.16 -11.90 -11.35
C GLN A 51 7.50 -11.19 -11.13
N ASP A 52 8.03 -11.28 -9.92
CA ASP A 52 9.25 -10.55 -9.53
C ASP A 52 10.48 -10.98 -10.34
N PHE A 53 10.54 -12.24 -10.76
CA PHE A 53 11.64 -12.77 -11.58
C PHE A 53 11.67 -12.23 -13.01
N ASP A 54 10.57 -11.65 -13.50
CA ASP A 54 10.49 -11.04 -14.85
C ASP A 54 10.85 -9.54 -14.85
N ILE A 55 11.01 -8.93 -13.67
CA ILE A 55 11.21 -7.49 -13.49
C ILE A 55 12.69 -7.20 -13.24
N ASP A 56 13.34 -6.47 -14.16
CA ASP A 56 14.71 -5.95 -13.96
C ASP A 56 14.77 -4.42 -13.85
N ALA A 57 13.63 -3.73 -13.92
CA ALA A 57 13.53 -2.30 -13.67
C ALA A 57 14.12 -1.96 -12.29
N GLN A 58 15.00 -0.97 -12.22
CA GLN A 58 15.49 -0.41 -10.96
C GLN A 58 14.41 0.41 -10.23
N TYR A 59 14.60 0.62 -8.94
CA TYR A 59 13.76 1.53 -8.16
C TYR A 59 13.87 2.98 -8.67
N PRO A 60 12.84 3.81 -8.44
CA PRO A 60 12.90 5.23 -8.73
C PRO A 60 14.07 5.88 -7.99
N ALA A 61 14.75 6.81 -8.66
CA ALA A 61 15.83 7.57 -8.03
C ALA A 61 15.28 8.46 -6.90
N ILE A 62 15.98 8.44 -5.77
CA ILE A 62 15.69 9.29 -4.62
C ILE A 62 16.34 10.65 -4.85
N THR A 63 15.55 11.72 -4.78
CA THR A 63 16.07 13.08 -4.92
C THR A 63 17.00 13.48 -3.77
N ARG A 64 17.87 14.46 -4.03
CA ARG A 64 18.72 15.09 -3.01
C ARG A 64 18.02 16.25 -2.31
N ASP A 65 16.91 16.73 -2.84
CA ASP A 65 16.09 17.79 -2.24
C ASP A 65 15.55 17.31 -0.87
N PRO A 66 15.97 17.93 0.25
CA PRO A 66 15.53 17.54 1.58
C PRO A 66 14.01 17.58 1.78
N ALA A 67 13.29 18.44 1.06
CA ALA A 67 11.84 18.58 1.20
C ALA A 67 11.06 17.41 0.56
N VAL A 68 11.61 16.82 -0.51
CA VAL A 68 10.96 15.77 -1.30
C VAL A 68 11.53 14.38 -1.00
N ARG A 69 12.80 14.31 -0.59
CA ARG A 69 13.53 13.06 -0.32
C ARG A 69 12.79 12.07 0.59
N PRO A 70 12.18 12.48 1.73
CA PRO A 70 11.45 11.54 2.58
C PRO A 70 10.30 10.84 1.84
N TRP A 71 9.60 11.54 0.94
CA TRP A 71 8.51 10.98 0.13
C TRP A 71 9.02 9.95 -0.88
N ASP A 72 10.15 10.22 -1.53
CA ASP A 72 10.81 9.27 -2.44
C ASP A 72 11.26 8.01 -1.69
N GLU A 73 11.85 8.17 -0.51
CA GLU A 73 12.24 7.05 0.36
C GLU A 73 11.00 6.23 0.78
N SER A 74 9.90 6.88 1.15
CA SER A 74 8.64 6.19 1.48
C SER A 74 8.04 5.46 0.29
N PHE A 75 8.14 6.01 -0.92
CA PHE A 75 7.69 5.33 -2.13
C PHE A 75 8.48 4.03 -2.35
N VAL A 76 9.80 4.08 -2.19
CA VAL A 76 10.66 2.89 -2.26
C VAL A 76 10.31 1.88 -1.16
N MET A 77 9.99 2.33 0.06
CA MET A 77 9.51 1.42 1.11
C MET A 77 8.18 0.76 0.75
N GLY A 78 7.26 1.45 0.07
CA GLY A 78 6.03 0.87 -0.45
C GLY A 78 6.28 -0.24 -1.48
N ILE A 79 7.25 -0.04 -2.38
CA ILE A 79 7.67 -1.08 -3.34
C ILE A 79 8.22 -2.32 -2.62
N ARG A 80 9.04 -2.12 -1.58
CA ARG A 80 9.60 -3.21 -0.77
C ARG A 80 8.51 -4.00 -0.04
N LEU A 81 7.53 -3.31 0.52
CA LEU A 81 6.38 -3.96 1.14
C LEU A 81 5.59 -4.80 0.12
N ALA A 82 5.34 -4.27 -1.07
CA ALA A 82 4.64 -5.00 -2.13
C ALA A 82 5.36 -6.29 -2.55
N LYS A 83 6.70 -6.30 -2.51
CA LYS A 83 7.48 -7.54 -2.69
C LYS A 83 7.25 -8.52 -1.55
N LEU A 84 7.33 -8.07 -0.30
CA LEU A 84 7.02 -8.92 0.87
C LEU A 84 5.59 -9.49 0.79
N GLN A 85 4.62 -8.70 0.33
CA GLN A 85 3.24 -9.15 0.10
C GLN A 85 3.16 -10.27 -0.94
N GLY A 86 3.95 -10.18 -2.02
CA GLY A 86 4.11 -11.26 -3.00
C GLY A 86 4.67 -12.53 -2.36
N GLU A 87 5.75 -12.41 -1.58
CA GLU A 87 6.36 -13.55 -0.90
C GLU A 87 5.44 -14.21 0.13
N ILE A 88 4.64 -13.43 0.85
CA ILE A 88 3.60 -13.93 1.75
C ILE A 88 2.62 -14.82 0.98
N TYR A 89 2.15 -14.35 -0.18
CA TYR A 89 1.26 -15.15 -1.03
C TYR A 89 1.94 -16.45 -1.45
N ASP A 90 3.13 -16.36 -2.03
CA ASP A 90 3.84 -17.51 -2.60
C ASP A 90 4.18 -18.57 -1.53
N LYS A 91 4.63 -18.13 -0.35
CA LYS A 91 5.10 -19.02 0.72
C LYS A 91 4.00 -19.55 1.62
N LEU A 92 2.87 -18.85 1.76
CA LEU A 92 1.80 -19.21 2.71
C LEU A 92 0.44 -19.53 2.07
N TYR A 93 0.09 -18.93 0.94
CA TYR A 93 -1.27 -18.99 0.36
C TYR A 93 -1.34 -19.71 -1.00
N SER A 94 -0.23 -19.83 -1.72
CA SER A 94 -0.20 -20.52 -3.01
C SER A 94 -0.62 -21.99 -2.89
N ALA A 95 -1.10 -22.57 -3.98
CA ALA A 95 -1.46 -23.99 -4.02
C ALA A 95 -0.29 -24.92 -3.67
N GLU A 96 0.94 -24.50 -3.96
CA GLU A 96 2.14 -25.23 -3.58
C GLU A 96 2.45 -25.06 -2.09
N ALA A 97 2.32 -23.85 -1.54
CA ALA A 97 2.47 -23.61 -0.11
C ALA A 97 1.47 -24.41 0.74
N ALA A 98 0.25 -24.61 0.24
CA ALA A 98 -0.78 -25.40 0.92
C ALA A 98 -0.37 -26.87 1.16
N LYS A 99 0.57 -27.41 0.37
CA LYS A 99 1.08 -28.77 0.51
C LYS A 99 2.20 -28.89 1.55
N SER A 100 2.71 -27.78 2.08
CA SER A 100 3.85 -27.78 3.01
C SER A 100 3.50 -28.41 4.37
N SER A 101 4.49 -29.06 4.97
CA SER A 101 4.34 -29.65 6.31
C SER A 101 4.14 -28.55 7.38
N HIS A 102 3.47 -28.88 8.50
CA HIS A 102 3.27 -27.93 9.60
C HIS A 102 4.58 -27.27 10.08
N PRO A 103 5.69 -28.01 10.34
CA PRO A 103 6.95 -27.40 10.77
C PRO A 103 7.54 -26.43 9.73
N GLU A 104 7.41 -26.76 8.44
CA GLU A 104 7.88 -25.92 7.36
C GLU A 104 7.06 -24.65 7.22
N ARG A 105 5.72 -24.76 7.30
CA ARG A 105 4.82 -23.61 7.32
C ARG A 105 5.13 -22.66 8.46
N MET A 106 5.36 -23.18 9.67
CA MET A 106 5.74 -22.37 10.83
C MET A 106 7.07 -21.64 10.63
N ARG A 107 8.07 -22.32 10.03
CA ARG A 107 9.36 -21.70 9.69
C ARG A 107 9.19 -20.54 8.70
N ARG A 108 8.35 -20.72 7.66
CA ARG A 108 8.04 -19.68 6.67
C ARG A 108 7.33 -18.48 7.31
N VAL A 109 6.33 -18.73 8.16
CA VAL A 109 5.62 -17.66 8.90
C VAL A 109 6.60 -16.88 9.77
N HIS A 110 7.48 -17.55 10.51
CA HIS A 110 8.44 -16.88 11.37
C HIS A 110 9.43 -16.02 10.58
N GLY A 111 9.98 -16.53 9.46
CA GLY A 111 10.86 -15.76 8.58
C GLY A 111 10.17 -14.50 8.03
N LEU A 112 8.97 -14.65 7.47
CA LEU A 112 8.20 -13.52 6.96
C LEU A 112 7.83 -12.50 8.04
N ALA A 113 7.54 -12.95 9.27
CA ALA A 113 7.28 -12.06 10.38
C ALA A 113 8.50 -11.20 10.73
N LEU A 114 9.70 -11.79 10.72
CA LEU A 114 10.95 -11.04 10.92
C LEU A 114 11.18 -10.03 9.80
N ASP A 115 10.96 -10.42 8.54
CA ASP A 115 11.12 -9.53 7.38
C ASP A 115 10.17 -8.32 7.45
N ILE A 116 8.91 -8.56 7.83
CA ILE A 116 7.91 -7.49 8.04
C ILE A 116 8.31 -6.58 9.21
N GLN A 117 8.79 -7.16 10.32
CA GLN A 117 9.24 -6.39 11.48
C GLN A 117 10.44 -5.51 11.15
N GLN A 118 11.40 -6.04 10.40
CA GLN A 118 12.55 -5.27 9.93
C GLN A 118 12.11 -4.13 9.01
N TRP A 119 11.30 -4.44 8.00
CA TRP A 119 10.74 -3.42 7.10
C TRP A 119 10.00 -2.33 7.88
N TYR A 120 9.24 -2.71 8.90
CA TYR A 120 8.50 -1.78 9.75
C TYR A 120 9.41 -0.84 10.52
N ALA A 121 10.49 -1.36 11.13
CA ALA A 121 11.46 -0.55 11.85
C ALA A 121 12.13 0.49 10.93
N GLU A 122 12.50 0.09 9.71
CA GLU A 122 13.08 0.99 8.72
C GLU A 122 12.07 2.04 8.23
N PHE A 123 10.84 1.62 7.94
CA PHE A 123 9.78 2.53 7.48
C PHE A 123 9.41 3.55 8.55
N LYS A 124 9.43 3.18 9.84
CA LYS A 124 9.18 4.10 10.95
C LYS A 124 10.17 5.27 10.98
N GLU A 125 11.44 5.04 10.65
CA GLU A 125 12.44 6.13 10.58
C GLU A 125 12.25 7.03 9.35
N VAL A 126 11.69 6.50 8.26
CA VAL A 126 11.30 7.31 7.09
C VAL A 126 10.05 8.13 7.40
N SER A 127 9.01 7.52 8.00
CA SER A 127 7.72 8.17 8.23
C SER A 127 7.79 9.34 9.22
N LYS A 128 8.65 9.25 10.25
CA LYS A 128 8.95 10.37 11.17
C LYS A 128 9.40 11.65 10.46
N ARG A 129 10.02 11.52 9.28
CA ARG A 129 10.53 12.65 8.50
C ARG A 129 9.49 13.24 7.55
N ILE A 130 8.34 12.58 7.40
CA ILE A 130 7.25 12.99 6.49
C ILE A 130 6.13 13.68 7.27
N ILE A 131 5.72 13.11 8.40
CA ILE A 131 4.63 13.64 9.23
C ILE A 131 5.06 13.60 10.70
N PRO A 132 4.88 14.69 11.47
CA PRO A 132 5.17 14.70 12.91
C PRO A 132 4.41 13.62 13.69
N ASP A 133 3.21 13.24 13.24
CA ASP A 133 2.35 12.20 13.81
C ASP A 133 2.47 10.85 13.05
N HIS A 134 3.66 10.25 13.15
CA HIS A 134 4.10 9.05 12.43
C HIS A 134 3.37 7.74 12.82
N GLU A 135 2.72 7.69 13.98
CA GLU A 135 1.93 6.53 14.42
C GLU A 135 0.77 6.25 13.45
N CYS A 136 0.21 7.31 12.87
CA CYS A 136 -0.90 7.21 11.95
C CYS A 136 -0.59 6.38 10.68
N VAL A 137 0.64 6.51 10.15
CA VAL A 137 1.08 5.84 8.92
C VAL A 137 1.32 4.35 9.16
N LEU A 138 1.75 4.00 10.37
CA LEU A 138 2.19 2.65 10.70
C LEU A 138 1.02 1.67 10.82
N VAL A 139 -0.15 2.15 11.25
CA VAL A 139 -1.35 1.31 11.41
C VAL A 139 -2.01 1.01 10.05
N THR A 140 -1.93 1.92 9.08
CA THR A 140 -2.59 1.77 7.76
C THR A 140 -1.93 0.74 6.85
N VAL A 141 -0.66 0.44 7.07
CA VAL A 141 0.20 -0.25 6.09
C VAL A 141 0.32 -1.76 6.37
N ILE A 142 0.04 -2.20 7.59
CA ILE A 142 0.08 -3.62 7.95
C ILE A 142 -1.36 -4.14 8.07
N PRO A 143 -1.88 -4.89 7.07
CA PRO A 143 -3.15 -5.59 7.25
C PRO A 143 -2.98 -6.66 8.35
N PRO A 144 -3.91 -6.75 9.32
CA PRO A 144 -3.81 -7.68 10.42
C PRO A 144 -4.30 -9.06 9.97
N CYS A 145 -3.50 -9.80 9.21
CA CYS A 145 -3.79 -11.20 8.92
C CYS A 145 -2.50 -12.01 8.77
N SER A 146 -1.89 -12.33 9.91
CA SER A 146 -0.96 -13.44 10.02
C SER A 146 -1.55 -14.45 11.02
N ALA A 147 -2.17 -15.50 10.48
CA ALA A 147 -2.55 -16.77 11.13
C ALA A 147 -3.67 -16.79 12.22
N CYS A 148 -4.69 -17.62 11.93
CA CYS A 148 -5.52 -18.41 12.85
C CYS A 148 -6.66 -17.75 13.68
N GLY A 149 -7.91 -18.08 13.33
CA GLY A 149 -9.00 -18.49 14.24
C GLY A 149 -9.67 -17.47 15.18
N GLU A 150 -8.91 -16.66 15.92
CA GLU A 150 -9.41 -15.71 16.93
C GLU A 150 -9.43 -14.25 16.44
N LEU A 151 -9.25 -14.06 15.13
CA LEU A 151 -8.81 -12.81 14.49
C LEU A 151 -9.88 -11.73 14.26
N SER A 152 -11.18 -11.96 14.46
CA SER A 152 -12.21 -11.00 14.00
C SER A 152 -12.21 -9.68 14.79
N SER A 153 -12.09 -9.73 16.12
CA SER A 153 -12.13 -8.54 16.98
C SER A 153 -10.86 -7.69 16.87
N GLN A 154 -9.69 -8.34 16.74
CA GLN A 154 -8.42 -7.65 16.60
C GLN A 154 -8.22 -7.09 15.20
N CYS A 155 -8.65 -7.82 14.16
CA CYS A 155 -8.67 -7.32 12.78
C CYS A 155 -9.59 -6.10 12.65
N PHE A 156 -10.79 -6.17 13.22
CA PHE A 156 -11.72 -5.04 13.27
C PHE A 156 -11.11 -3.82 14.00
N ARG A 157 -10.55 -4.02 15.20
CA ARG A 157 -9.92 -2.93 15.97
C ARG A 157 -8.79 -2.24 15.19
N VAL A 158 -7.93 -3.02 14.55
CA VAL A 158 -6.80 -2.50 13.76
C VAL A 158 -7.28 -1.82 12.48
N ALA A 159 -8.29 -2.37 11.79
CA ALA A 159 -8.93 -1.73 10.66
C ALA A 159 -9.54 -0.37 11.04
N ARG A 160 -10.23 -0.30 12.18
CA ARG A 160 -10.83 0.95 12.67
C ARG A 160 -9.75 1.99 12.98
N LEU A 161 -8.70 1.57 13.69
CA LEU A 161 -7.57 2.44 14.01
C LEU A 161 -6.83 2.91 12.75
N SER A 162 -6.77 2.08 11.71
CA SER A 162 -6.18 2.43 10.40
C SER A 162 -6.95 3.57 9.74
N LEU A 163 -8.29 3.49 9.66
CA LEU A 163 -9.13 4.53 9.06
C LEU A 163 -9.09 5.83 9.86
N GLN A 164 -9.19 5.74 11.19
CA GLN A 164 -9.10 6.92 12.07
C GLN A 164 -7.74 7.60 11.95
N SER A 165 -6.68 6.80 11.85
CA SER A 165 -5.34 7.31 11.58
C SER A 165 -5.31 8.03 10.23
N HIS A 166 -5.74 7.38 9.15
CA HIS A 166 -5.82 8.00 7.83
C HIS A 166 -6.46 9.41 7.86
N LEU A 167 -7.59 9.56 8.55
CA LEU A 167 -8.26 10.86 8.72
C LEU A 167 -7.41 11.90 9.47
N ARG A 168 -6.72 11.49 10.55
CA ARG A 168 -5.80 12.36 11.28
C ARG A 168 -4.63 12.83 10.41
N CYS A 169 -4.00 11.91 9.67
CA CYS A 169 -2.95 12.28 8.72
C CYS A 169 -3.45 13.20 7.61
N PHE A 170 -4.65 12.97 7.08
CA PHE A 170 -5.27 13.82 6.07
C PHE A 170 -5.50 15.25 6.60
N GLY A 171 -6.01 15.40 7.81
CA GLY A 171 -6.19 16.70 8.45
C GLY A 171 -4.87 17.45 8.63
N ASN A 172 -3.83 16.76 9.11
CA ASN A 172 -2.49 17.33 9.25
C ASN A 172 -1.85 17.70 7.90
N PHE A 173 -2.11 16.91 6.85
CA PHE A 173 -1.63 17.22 5.51
C PHE A 173 -2.23 18.53 4.97
N GLN A 174 -3.54 18.76 5.16
CA GLN A 174 -4.19 19.98 4.68
C GLN A 174 -3.63 21.27 5.32
N THR A 175 -3.18 21.19 6.57
CA THR A 175 -2.72 22.36 7.34
C THR A 175 -1.21 22.61 7.22
N SER A 176 -0.44 21.63 6.76
CA SER A 176 1.02 21.63 6.89
C SER A 176 1.79 22.22 5.70
N GLY A 177 1.09 22.66 4.64
CA GLY A 177 1.71 23.35 3.50
C GLY A 177 2.69 22.51 2.68
N PHE A 178 2.75 21.18 2.91
CA PHE A 178 3.75 20.31 2.29
C PHE A 178 3.54 20.11 0.79
N HIS A 179 4.69 19.98 0.12
CA HIS A 179 4.88 20.09 -1.32
C HIS A 179 4.19 19.00 -2.13
N THR A 180 3.62 19.50 -3.23
CA THR A 180 2.78 18.91 -4.28
C THR A 180 1.73 17.88 -3.85
N LYS A 181 0.50 18.23 -4.18
CA LYS A 181 -0.68 17.42 -3.94
C LYS A 181 -0.50 15.97 -4.50
N ALA A 182 0.23 15.79 -5.60
CA ALA A 182 0.46 14.49 -6.23
C ALA A 182 1.22 13.49 -5.33
N ASP A 183 2.10 13.98 -4.46
CA ASP A 183 2.86 13.13 -3.53
C ASP A 183 1.94 12.58 -2.41
N TYR A 184 0.99 13.39 -1.96
CA TYR A 184 -0.06 12.94 -1.04
C TYR A 184 -1.05 11.97 -1.70
N ALA A 185 -1.45 12.23 -2.95
CA ALA A 185 -2.30 11.32 -3.69
C ALA A 185 -1.62 9.96 -3.85
N ASN A 186 -0.33 9.92 -4.20
CA ASN A 186 0.45 8.68 -4.22
C ASN A 186 0.51 8.03 -2.83
N TRP A 187 0.74 8.80 -1.77
CA TRP A 187 0.80 8.29 -0.40
C TRP A 187 -0.53 7.68 0.07
N VAL A 188 -1.65 8.36 -0.15
CA VAL A 188 -3.00 7.83 0.09
C VAL A 188 -3.28 6.62 -0.79
N LEU A 189 -2.92 6.65 -2.06
CA LEU A 189 -3.16 5.55 -2.98
C LEU A 189 -2.37 4.28 -2.60
N LEU A 190 -1.12 4.43 -2.19
CA LEU A 190 -0.24 3.32 -1.85
C LEU A 190 -0.48 2.77 -0.44
N PHE A 191 -1.02 3.60 0.47
CA PHE A 191 -1.14 3.26 1.89
C PHE A 191 -2.56 3.38 2.48
N SER A 192 -3.54 3.94 1.76
CA SER A 192 -4.95 3.98 2.20
C SER A 192 -5.68 2.69 1.84
N SER A 193 -5.83 1.85 2.86
CA SER A 193 -7.11 1.51 3.47
C SER A 193 -8.22 0.85 2.66
N PHE A 194 -8.00 0.24 1.49
CA PHE A 194 -9.06 -0.61 0.91
C PHE A 194 -9.44 -1.75 1.86
N THR A 195 -8.44 -2.43 2.44
CA THR A 195 -8.65 -3.52 3.40
C THR A 195 -9.34 -3.06 4.69
N PRO A 196 -8.83 -2.05 5.44
CA PRO A 196 -9.56 -1.45 6.55
C PRO A 196 -10.98 -0.97 6.20
N PHE A 197 -11.18 -0.32 5.04
CA PHE A 197 -12.49 0.17 4.62
C PHE A 197 -13.48 -0.97 4.43
N ILE A 198 -13.09 -2.05 3.75
CA ILE A 198 -13.97 -3.22 3.56
C ILE A 198 -14.25 -3.92 4.89
N VAL A 199 -13.26 -4.07 5.78
CA VAL A 199 -13.48 -4.66 7.12
C VAL A 199 -14.50 -3.86 7.93
N ILE A 200 -14.38 -2.53 7.93
CA ILE A 200 -15.32 -1.65 8.63
C ILE A 200 -16.68 -1.60 7.94
N PHE A 201 -16.75 -1.64 6.61
CA PHE A 201 -18.00 -1.74 5.85
C PHE A 201 -18.78 -3.03 6.15
N LEU A 202 -18.09 -4.18 6.13
CA LEU A 202 -18.70 -5.46 6.46
C LEU A 202 -19.19 -5.48 7.92
N HIS A 203 -18.42 -4.90 8.85
CA HIS A 203 -18.86 -4.76 10.23
C HIS A 203 -20.06 -3.80 10.37
N ALA A 204 -20.04 -2.65 9.70
CA ALA A 204 -21.13 -1.66 9.72
C ALA A 204 -22.46 -2.28 9.30
N ILE A 205 -22.44 -3.13 8.27
CA ILE A 205 -23.63 -3.89 7.82
C ILE A 205 -24.02 -4.95 8.85
N ALA A 206 -23.06 -5.80 9.27
CA ALA A 206 -23.34 -6.93 10.16
C ALA A 206 -23.82 -6.51 11.55
N ALA A 207 -23.31 -5.39 12.06
CA ALA A 207 -23.60 -4.86 13.40
C ALA A 207 -24.55 -3.65 13.38
N THR A 208 -24.98 -3.17 12.21
CA THR A 208 -25.81 -1.95 12.07
C THR A 208 -25.21 -0.73 12.82
N SER A 209 -23.88 -0.60 12.79
CA SER A 209 -23.18 0.43 13.56
C SER A 209 -23.21 1.80 12.86
N SER A 210 -23.88 2.78 13.46
CA SER A 210 -23.88 4.17 12.97
C SER A 210 -22.49 4.79 12.98
N ASP A 211 -21.67 4.47 13.98
CA ASP A 211 -20.33 5.05 14.14
C ASP A 211 -19.38 4.57 13.04
N ASP A 212 -19.49 3.30 12.62
CA ASP A 212 -18.71 2.77 11.51
C ASP A 212 -19.17 3.38 10.18
N ILE A 213 -20.47 3.57 9.97
CA ILE A 213 -21.01 4.27 8.78
C ILE A 213 -20.47 5.70 8.72
N GLN A 214 -20.48 6.42 9.84
CA GLN A 214 -19.93 7.77 9.92
C GLN A 214 -18.43 7.78 9.59
N LEU A 215 -17.65 6.88 10.18
CA LEU A 215 -16.22 6.76 9.90
C LEU A 215 -15.93 6.50 8.42
N LEU A 216 -16.71 5.61 7.77
CA LEU A 216 -16.59 5.34 6.33
C LEU A 216 -16.90 6.59 5.49
N ASN A 217 -17.95 7.34 5.86
CA ASN A 217 -18.31 8.58 5.17
C ASN A 217 -17.21 9.64 5.27
N GLU A 218 -16.63 9.85 6.45
CA GLU A 218 -15.52 10.80 6.64
C GLU A 218 -14.31 10.43 5.77
N VAL A 219 -14.00 9.14 5.64
CA VAL A 219 -12.93 8.64 4.76
C VAL A 219 -13.28 8.91 3.29
N VAL A 220 -14.49 8.59 2.83
CA VAL A 220 -14.93 8.87 1.46
C VAL A 220 -14.87 10.36 1.15
N GLU A 221 -15.30 11.23 2.08
CA GLU A 221 -15.20 12.67 1.90
C GLU A 221 -13.75 13.16 1.81
N SER A 222 -12.84 12.59 2.59
CA SER A 222 -11.41 12.93 2.51
C SER A 222 -10.85 12.62 1.11
N LEU A 223 -11.23 11.48 0.53
CA LEU A 223 -10.89 11.09 -0.84
C LEU A 223 -11.58 11.98 -1.88
N HIS A 224 -12.83 12.38 -1.65
CA HIS A 224 -13.55 13.29 -2.54
C HIS A 224 -12.92 14.68 -2.58
N ARG A 225 -12.48 15.20 -1.42
CA ARG A 225 -11.72 16.44 -1.31
C ARG A 225 -10.41 16.37 -2.10
N LEU A 226 -9.78 15.20 -2.22
CA LEU A 226 -8.65 15.01 -3.14
C LEU A 226 -9.08 15.10 -4.60
N ARG A 227 -10.16 14.43 -5.00
CA ARG A 227 -10.66 14.45 -6.39
C ARG A 227 -10.93 15.87 -6.90
N ILE A 228 -11.47 16.77 -6.07
CA ILE A 228 -11.69 18.19 -6.45
C ILE A 228 -10.37 18.87 -6.84
N HIS A 229 -9.27 18.46 -6.23
CA HIS A 229 -7.93 18.96 -6.50
C HIS A 229 -7.19 18.18 -7.62
N PHE A 230 -7.71 17.02 -8.06
CA PHE A 230 -7.17 16.21 -9.17
C PHE A 230 -8.28 15.64 -10.07
N PRO A 231 -8.74 16.38 -11.09
CA PRO A 231 -9.74 15.88 -12.03
C PRO A 231 -9.30 14.64 -12.82
N GLY A 232 -7.98 14.33 -12.86
CA GLY A 232 -7.42 13.12 -13.48
C GLY A 232 -7.34 11.88 -12.56
N LEU A 233 -7.57 12.04 -11.25
CA LEU A 233 -7.55 10.93 -10.30
C LEU A 233 -8.90 10.20 -10.38
N LYS A 234 -8.98 9.17 -11.23
CA LYS A 234 -10.09 8.21 -11.22
C LYS A 234 -9.92 7.31 -9.99
N ILE A 235 -10.31 7.80 -8.82
CA ILE A 235 -10.56 6.93 -7.67
C ILE A 235 -11.70 6.02 -8.11
N LEU A 236 -11.45 4.70 -8.14
CA LEU A 236 -12.51 3.69 -8.13
C LEU A 236 -13.23 3.82 -6.78
N VAL A 237 -14.04 4.87 -6.64
CA VAL A 237 -15.07 4.91 -5.62
C VAL A 237 -16.06 3.86 -6.09
N LEU A 238 -16.04 2.70 -5.43
CA LEU A 238 -17.08 1.71 -5.59
C LEU A 238 -18.39 2.42 -5.23
N SER A 239 -19.14 2.80 -6.25
CA SER A 239 -20.54 3.16 -6.13
C SER A 239 -21.27 1.88 -5.73
N PHE A 240 -21.42 1.69 -4.42
CA PHE A 240 -22.46 0.85 -3.86
C PHE A 240 -23.59 1.75 -3.36
#